data_AF-A0A2G8K6K8-F1
#
_entry.id   AF-A0A2G8K6K8-F1
#
_cell.length_a   1.000
_cell.length_b   1.000
_cell.length_c   1.000
_cell.angle_alpha   90.00
_cell.angle_beta   90.00
_cell.angle_gamma   90.00
#
_symmetry.space_group_name_H-M   'P 1'
#
loop_
_entity.id
_entity.type
_entity.pdbx_description
1 polymer ?
#
loop_
_entity_poly.entity_id
_entity_poly.type
_entity_poly.pdbx_seq_one_letter_code
_entity_poly.pdbx_strand_id
1 'polypeptide(L)'
;MGELKGRVTGIERDVSELKKTLKLETKVKLRDLTEVKDMMDEVCATIVILQLLNQIHNDFGRFKDHLLNKEYVESAAILSNVTNNYQKLSNSPFSEHQIVVALHMETISLKTRLCDCLDQMWYNCIVFHKTEPAATLTIVKDPQLLNMLEAMQVMDVLGWRLKSFAKLFKETLIDAIILDPSSDVTVSQAKQEVSLRVTSTDGKNLVKPPQEMFAQLQKALECIQKLFSRCRFDEDGESQSLMKMLGQIQFTSTIQSFSDHRTLIFVTDTRDDSLLKNLIQALLVLFLKAVK
;
A
#
# COMPACT_ATOMS: atom_id res chain seq x y z
N MET A 1 -41.91 79.22 -38.70
CA MET A 1 -40.64 78.77 -38.08
C MET A 1 -40.79 78.32 -36.62
N GLY A 2 -41.64 78.95 -35.79
CA GLY A 2 -41.82 78.58 -34.37
C GLY A 2 -42.41 77.18 -34.12
N GLU A 3 -43.46 76.78 -34.84
CA GLU A 3 -44.10 75.46 -34.67
C GLU A 3 -43.20 74.28 -35.03
N LEU A 4 -42.42 74.40 -36.12
CA LEU A 4 -41.49 73.36 -36.55
C LEU A 4 -40.39 73.15 -35.49
N LYS A 5 -39.90 74.25 -34.90
CA LYS A 5 -38.89 74.22 -33.84
C LYS A 5 -39.43 73.55 -32.57
N GLY A 6 -40.68 73.85 -32.20
CA GLY A 6 -41.39 73.19 -31.11
C GLY A 6 -41.57 71.69 -31.32
N ARG A 7 -41.91 71.27 -32.54
CA ARG A 7 -42.02 69.85 -32.90
C ARG A 7 -40.68 69.11 -32.85
N VAL A 8 -39.61 69.72 -33.34
CA VAL A 8 -38.25 69.17 -33.24
C VAL A 8 -37.85 68.99 -31.77
N THR A 9 -38.06 70.00 -30.92
CA THR A 9 -37.77 69.90 -29.48
C THR A 9 -38.63 68.84 -28.76
N GLY A 10 -39.88 68.63 -29.20
CA GLY A 10 -40.74 67.57 -28.68
C GLY A 10 -40.20 66.18 -29.02
N ILE A 11 -39.81 65.97 -30.28
CA ILE A 11 -39.20 64.71 -30.74
C ILE A 11 -37.88 64.46 -30.00
N GLU A 12 -37.02 65.46 -29.81
CA GLU A 12 -35.76 65.31 -29.06
C GLU A 12 -35.99 64.87 -27.62
N ARG A 13 -37.02 65.43 -26.97
CA ARG A 13 -37.40 65.04 -25.61
C ARG A 13 -37.91 63.59 -25.56
N ASP A 14 -38.81 63.24 -26.47
CA ASP A 14 -39.39 61.89 -26.54
C ASP A 14 -38.30 60.85 -26.85
N VAL A 15 -37.36 61.15 -27.76
CA VAL A 15 -36.18 60.31 -28.04
C VAL A 15 -35.28 60.15 -26.82
N SER A 16 -35.06 61.22 -26.06
CA SER A 16 -34.25 61.19 -24.83
C SER A 16 -34.90 60.32 -23.74
N GLU A 17 -36.22 60.42 -23.61
CA GLU A 17 -37.02 59.63 -22.67
C GLU A 17 -37.03 58.15 -23.08
N LEU A 18 -37.27 57.86 -24.36
CA LEU A 18 -37.19 56.50 -24.91
C LEU A 18 -35.81 55.88 -24.69
N LYS A 19 -34.73 56.65 -24.89
CA LYS A 19 -33.36 56.20 -24.66
C LYS A 19 -33.07 55.92 -23.18
N LYS A 20 -33.68 56.67 -22.25
CA LYS A 20 -33.58 56.39 -20.80
C LYS A 20 -34.34 55.11 -20.44
N THR A 21 -35.58 54.96 -20.90
CA THR A 21 -36.40 53.77 -20.65
C THR A 21 -35.74 52.52 -21.21
N LEU A 22 -35.27 52.56 -22.46
CA LEU A 22 -34.62 51.43 -23.11
C LEU A 22 -33.30 51.04 -22.41
N LYS A 23 -32.52 52.02 -21.92
CA LYS A 23 -31.34 51.74 -21.10
C LYS A 23 -31.69 51.08 -19.76
N LEU A 24 -32.78 51.51 -19.12
CA LEU A 24 -33.23 50.93 -17.86
C LEU A 24 -33.71 49.49 -18.06
N GLU A 25 -34.58 49.26 -19.05
CA GLU A 25 -35.09 47.93 -19.40
C GLU A 25 -33.97 46.97 -19.79
N THR A 26 -32.98 47.43 -20.58
CA THR A 26 -31.83 46.61 -20.95
C THR A 26 -30.99 46.23 -19.72
N LYS A 27 -30.81 47.15 -18.76
CA LYS A 27 -30.10 46.84 -17.50
C LYS A 27 -30.84 45.83 -16.64
N VAL A 28 -32.17 45.92 -16.56
CA VAL A 28 -33.00 44.95 -15.83
C VAL A 28 -32.89 43.59 -16.48
N LYS A 29 -33.10 43.49 -17.80
CA LYS A 29 -32.96 42.21 -18.54
C LYS A 29 -31.57 41.59 -18.42
N LEU A 30 -30.51 42.40 -18.42
CA LEU A 30 -29.15 41.90 -18.21
C LEU A 30 -28.95 41.33 -16.80
N ARG A 31 -29.55 41.96 -15.78
CA ARG A 31 -29.55 41.42 -14.41
C ARG A 31 -30.29 40.08 -14.37
N ASP A 32 -31.50 40.02 -14.91
CA ASP A 32 -32.30 38.79 -14.93
C ASP A 32 -31.56 37.65 -15.64
N LEU A 33 -30.90 37.94 -16.77
CA LEU A 33 -30.07 36.97 -17.47
C LEU A 33 -28.86 36.51 -16.66
N THR A 34 -28.28 37.39 -15.84
CA THR A 34 -27.16 37.04 -14.95
C THR A 34 -27.63 36.12 -13.82
N GLU A 35 -28.77 36.44 -13.19
CA GLU A 35 -29.38 35.60 -12.15
C GLU A 35 -29.76 34.21 -12.68
N VAL A 36 -30.33 34.14 -13.89
CA VAL A 36 -30.63 32.86 -14.56
C VAL A 36 -29.36 32.07 -14.85
N LYS A 37 -28.28 32.74 -15.28
CA LYS A 37 -27.00 32.09 -15.52
C LYS A 37 -26.42 31.52 -14.21
N ASP A 38 -26.39 32.30 -13.14
CA ASP A 38 -25.87 31.87 -11.84
C ASP A 38 -26.68 30.67 -11.30
N MET A 39 -28.00 30.69 -11.45
CA MET A 39 -28.87 29.56 -11.12
C MET A 39 -28.58 28.32 -11.98
N MET A 40 -28.31 28.50 -13.26
CA MET A 40 -27.95 27.39 -14.16
C MET A 40 -26.59 26.78 -13.79
N ASP A 41 -25.61 27.61 -13.43
CA ASP A 41 -24.29 27.18 -12.97
C ASP A 41 -24.41 26.40 -11.65
N GLU A 42 -25.25 26.86 -10.71
CA GLU A 42 -25.57 26.14 -9.46
C GLU A 42 -26.20 24.78 -9.72
N VAL A 43 -27.24 24.72 -10.57
CA VAL A 43 -27.90 23.45 -10.93
C VAL A 43 -26.92 22.47 -11.58
N CYS A 44 -26.05 22.95 -12.48
CA CYS A 44 -25.02 22.10 -13.09
C CYS A 44 -24.05 21.55 -12.03
N ALA A 45 -23.63 22.36 -11.06
CA ALA A 45 -22.80 21.91 -9.96
C ALA A 45 -23.51 20.86 -9.08
N THR A 46 -24.80 21.06 -8.77
CA THR A 46 -25.60 20.07 -8.02
C THR A 46 -25.70 18.75 -8.77
N ILE A 47 -25.90 18.75 -10.09
CA ILE A 47 -25.95 17.52 -10.90
C ILE A 47 -24.62 16.76 -10.81
N VAL A 48 -23.48 17.46 -10.92
CA VAL A 48 -22.16 16.82 -10.79
C VAL A 48 -21.96 16.21 -9.40
N ILE A 49 -22.37 16.91 -8.35
CA ILE A 49 -22.33 16.38 -6.97
C ILE A 49 -23.18 15.12 -6.84
N LEU A 50 -24.43 15.14 -7.33
CA LEU A 50 -25.32 13.99 -7.27
C LEU A 50 -24.77 12.79 -8.06
N GLN A 51 -24.12 13.02 -9.20
CA GLN A 51 -23.45 11.97 -9.96
C GLN A 51 -22.29 11.33 -9.18
N LEU A 52 -21.45 12.15 -8.54
CA LEU A 52 -20.35 11.67 -7.70
C LEU A 52 -20.87 10.88 -6.48
N LEU A 53 -21.92 11.38 -5.82
CA LEU A 53 -22.55 10.69 -4.68
C LEU A 53 -23.14 9.34 -5.10
N ASN A 54 -23.83 9.29 -6.24
CA ASN A 54 -24.35 8.04 -6.78
C ASN A 54 -23.22 7.05 -7.12
N GLN A 55 -22.12 7.53 -7.69
CA GLN A 55 -20.95 6.69 -7.97
C GLN A 55 -20.36 6.11 -6.68
N ILE A 56 -20.13 6.93 -5.66
CA ILE A 56 -19.63 6.49 -4.35
C ILE A 56 -20.57 5.47 -3.70
N HIS A 57 -21.89 5.71 -3.77
CA HIS A 57 -22.88 4.77 -3.25
C HIS A 57 -22.80 3.39 -3.92
N ASN A 58 -22.70 3.36 -5.25
CA ASN A 58 -22.56 2.12 -6.00
C ASN A 58 -21.23 1.42 -5.69
N ASP A 59 -20.14 2.19 -5.56
CA ASP A 59 -18.82 1.68 -5.19
C ASP A 59 -18.84 1.04 -3.79
N PHE A 60 -19.53 1.63 -2.80
CA PHE A 60 -19.71 0.99 -1.49
C PHE A 60 -20.47 -0.34 -1.56
N GLY A 61 -21.51 -0.43 -2.41
CA GLY A 61 -22.20 -1.69 -2.66
C GLY A 61 -21.26 -2.76 -3.21
N ARG A 62 -20.54 -2.42 -4.28
CA ARG A 62 -19.57 -3.32 -4.94
C ARG A 62 -18.43 -3.74 -4.01
N PHE A 63 -17.93 -2.83 -3.18
CA PHE A 63 -16.88 -3.13 -2.21
C PHE A 63 -17.25 -4.34 -1.34
N LYS A 64 -18.49 -4.37 -0.83
CA LYS A 64 -18.98 -5.42 0.03
C LYS A 64 -19.03 -6.77 -0.70
N ASP A 65 -19.50 -6.78 -1.95
CA ASP A 65 -19.59 -8.00 -2.76
C ASP A 65 -18.20 -8.56 -3.08
N HIS A 66 -17.28 -7.71 -3.54
CA HIS A 66 -15.90 -8.10 -3.81
C HIS A 66 -15.19 -8.63 -2.56
N LEU A 67 -15.39 -7.99 -1.40
CA LEU A 67 -14.78 -8.43 -0.15
C LEU A 67 -15.30 -9.82 0.27
N LEU A 68 -16.60 -10.10 0.10
CA LEU A 68 -17.19 -11.41 0.38
C LEU A 68 -16.65 -12.49 -0.55
N ASN A 69 -16.37 -12.15 -1.80
CA ASN A 69 -15.80 -13.05 -2.80
C ASN A 69 -14.28 -13.21 -2.69
N LYS A 70 -13.63 -12.54 -1.72
CA LYS A 70 -12.16 -12.50 -1.54
C LYS A 70 -11.42 -11.87 -2.73
N GLU A 71 -12.08 -10.96 -3.43
CA GLU A 71 -11.53 -10.15 -4.53
C GLU A 71 -10.88 -8.89 -3.92
N TYR A 72 -9.77 -9.07 -3.20
CA TYR A 72 -9.21 -8.02 -2.34
C TYR A 72 -8.59 -6.87 -3.13
N VAL A 73 -7.99 -7.14 -4.28
CA VAL A 73 -7.43 -6.12 -5.18
C VAL A 73 -8.54 -5.20 -5.69
N GLU A 74 -9.68 -5.77 -6.09
CA GLU A 74 -10.85 -5.05 -6.54
C GLU A 74 -11.45 -4.21 -5.40
N SER A 75 -11.57 -4.76 -4.20
CA SER A 75 -11.97 -4.00 -3.01
C SER A 75 -11.02 -2.83 -2.72
N ALA A 76 -9.70 -3.02 -2.84
CA ALA A 76 -8.72 -1.96 -2.63
C ALA A 76 -8.82 -0.86 -3.70
N ALA A 77 -8.99 -1.24 -4.97
CA ALA A 77 -9.17 -0.30 -6.07
C ALA A 77 -10.44 0.55 -5.92
N ILE A 78 -11.53 -0.06 -5.43
CA ILE A 78 -12.77 0.67 -5.12
C ILE A 78 -12.52 1.73 -4.04
N LEU A 79 -11.81 1.41 -2.95
CA LEU A 79 -11.51 2.38 -1.90
C LEU A 79 -10.64 3.54 -2.42
N SER A 80 -9.71 3.26 -3.33
CA SER A 80 -8.92 4.32 -4.00
C SER A 80 -9.81 5.23 -4.85
N ASN A 81 -10.75 4.67 -5.63
CA ASN A 81 -11.70 5.44 -6.43
C ASN A 81 -12.65 6.27 -5.56
N VAL A 82 -13.21 5.69 -4.49
CA VAL A 82 -14.03 6.42 -3.52
C VAL A 82 -13.24 7.58 -2.93
N THR A 83 -11.97 7.35 -2.58
CA THR A 83 -11.09 8.40 -2.06
C THR A 83 -10.94 9.57 -3.03
N ASN A 84 -10.66 9.27 -4.29
CA ASN A 84 -10.57 10.28 -5.34
C ASN A 84 -11.89 11.04 -5.54
N ASN A 85 -13.03 10.34 -5.47
CA ASN A 85 -14.34 10.94 -5.70
C ASN A 85 -14.80 11.82 -4.53
N TYR A 86 -14.62 11.40 -3.27
CA TYR A 86 -14.98 12.26 -2.14
C TYR A 86 -14.01 13.45 -1.98
N GLN A 87 -12.75 13.33 -2.41
CA GLN A 87 -11.83 14.48 -2.48
C GLN A 87 -12.31 15.54 -3.48
N LYS A 88 -12.85 15.13 -4.64
CA LYS A 88 -13.49 16.06 -5.59
C LYS A 88 -14.70 16.77 -4.96
N LEU A 89 -15.51 16.06 -4.16
CA LEU A 89 -16.61 16.65 -3.40
C LEU A 89 -16.08 17.65 -2.36
N SER A 90 -15.03 17.29 -1.60
CA SER A 90 -14.43 18.17 -0.59
C SER A 90 -13.90 19.49 -1.16
N ASN A 91 -13.50 19.51 -2.43
CA ASN A 91 -12.98 20.70 -3.11
C ASN A 91 -14.08 21.54 -3.78
N SER A 92 -15.32 21.05 -3.82
CA SER A 92 -16.43 21.77 -4.42
C SER A 92 -17.09 22.70 -3.41
N PRO A 93 -17.26 24.01 -3.73
CA PRO A 93 -17.91 24.95 -2.83
C PRO A 93 -19.41 24.68 -2.66
N PHE A 94 -20.01 23.86 -3.52
CA PHE A 94 -21.42 23.48 -3.49
C PHE A 94 -21.68 22.19 -2.69
N SER A 95 -20.64 21.52 -2.18
CA SER A 95 -20.79 20.28 -1.42
C SER A 95 -21.01 20.56 0.06
N GLU A 96 -21.99 19.87 0.65
CA GLU A 96 -22.23 19.95 2.08
C GLU A 96 -21.10 19.26 2.87
N HIS A 97 -20.49 20.01 3.78
CA HIS A 97 -19.38 19.51 4.60
C HIS A 97 -19.73 18.24 5.38
N GLN A 98 -20.96 18.13 5.91
CA GLN A 98 -21.40 16.96 6.68
C GLN A 98 -21.43 15.69 5.84
N ILE A 99 -21.81 15.79 4.56
CA ILE A 99 -21.79 14.65 3.63
C ILE A 99 -20.35 14.20 3.40
N VAL A 100 -19.43 15.13 3.16
CA VAL A 100 -18.00 14.82 2.97
C VAL A 100 -17.41 14.14 4.20
N VAL A 101 -17.73 14.64 5.40
CA VAL A 101 -17.27 14.02 6.66
C VAL A 101 -17.83 12.60 6.83
N ALA A 102 -19.12 12.39 6.56
CA ALA A 102 -19.73 11.06 6.65
C ALA A 102 -19.10 10.07 5.66
N LEU A 103 -18.86 10.49 4.41
CA LEU A 103 -18.19 9.67 3.40
C LEU A 103 -16.75 9.33 3.80
N HIS A 104 -16.03 10.29 4.38
CA HIS A 104 -14.67 10.06 4.86
C HIS A 104 -14.64 9.03 5.99
N MET A 105 -15.53 9.14 6.98
CA MET A 105 -15.64 8.20 8.08
C MET A 105 -16.01 6.79 7.61
N GLU A 106 -16.96 6.67 6.68
CA GLU A 106 -17.32 5.37 6.09
C GLU A 106 -16.13 4.77 5.31
N THR A 107 -15.39 5.59 4.55
CA THR A 107 -14.20 5.13 3.83
C THR A 107 -13.13 4.60 4.80
N ILE A 108 -12.90 5.27 5.94
CA ILE A 108 -12.00 4.78 7.00
C ILE A 108 -12.48 3.44 7.56
N SER A 109 -13.78 3.31 7.83
CA SER A 109 -14.39 2.08 8.32
C SER A 109 -14.16 0.91 7.37
N LEU A 110 -14.44 1.10 6.08
CA LEU A 110 -14.24 0.08 5.04
C LEU A 110 -12.76 -0.25 4.81
N LYS A 111 -11.87 0.75 4.85
CA LYS A 111 -10.42 0.55 4.80
C LYS A 111 -9.94 -0.33 5.96
N THR A 112 -10.37 -0.01 7.19
CA THR A 112 -10.06 -0.81 8.38
C THR A 112 -10.51 -2.26 8.19
N ARG A 113 -11.74 -2.46 7.72
CA ARG A 113 -12.30 -3.79 7.48
C ARG A 113 -11.51 -4.60 6.44
N LEU A 114 -11.10 -3.97 5.34
CA LEU A 114 -10.26 -4.63 4.35
C LEU A 114 -8.90 -5.01 4.95
N CYS A 115 -8.25 -4.10 5.69
CA CYS A 115 -7.00 -4.37 6.38
C CYS A 115 -7.13 -5.55 7.36
N ASP A 116 -8.20 -5.61 8.16
CA ASP A 116 -8.44 -6.72 9.09
C ASP A 116 -8.56 -8.07 8.34
N CYS A 117 -9.26 -8.10 7.20
CA CYS A 117 -9.36 -9.30 6.38
C CYS A 117 -8.00 -9.72 5.80
N LEU A 118 -7.22 -8.76 5.28
CA LEU A 118 -5.88 -9.01 4.76
C LEU A 118 -4.93 -9.50 5.84
N ASP A 119 -5.02 -8.94 7.05
CA ASP A 119 -4.22 -9.33 8.20
C ASP A 119 -4.57 -10.73 8.69
N GLN A 120 -5.85 -11.06 8.82
CA GLN A 120 -6.29 -12.42 9.16
C GLN A 120 -5.76 -13.43 8.15
N MET A 121 -5.85 -13.11 6.86
CA MET A 121 -5.34 -13.98 5.82
C MET A 121 -3.81 -14.13 5.90
N TRP A 122 -3.09 -13.03 6.15
CA TRP A 122 -1.65 -13.05 6.35
C TRP A 122 -1.25 -13.98 7.49
N TYR A 123 -1.89 -13.87 8.65
CA TYR A 123 -1.59 -14.73 9.81
C TYR A 123 -1.97 -16.19 9.60
N ASN A 124 -3.00 -16.47 8.78
CA ASN A 124 -3.33 -17.84 8.39
C ASN A 124 -2.31 -18.42 7.40
N CYS A 125 -1.72 -17.57 6.55
CA CYS A 125 -0.75 -18.00 5.55
C CYS A 125 0.67 -18.12 6.11
N ILE A 126 1.07 -17.26 7.03
CA ILE A 126 2.45 -17.13 7.49
C ILE A 126 2.50 -17.25 9.01
N VAL A 127 3.01 -18.38 9.49
CA VAL A 127 3.04 -18.72 10.91
C VAL A 127 4.48 -18.92 11.36
N PHE A 128 4.91 -18.12 12.34
CA PHE A 128 6.15 -18.33 13.08
C PHE A 128 5.85 -19.06 14.38
N HIS A 129 6.68 -20.04 14.72
CA HIS A 129 6.60 -20.76 15.99
C HIS A 129 8.01 -20.91 16.57
N LYS A 130 8.21 -20.51 17.82
CA LYS A 130 9.48 -20.63 18.53
C LYS A 130 9.24 -21.40 19.82
N THR A 131 9.71 -22.63 19.88
CA THR A 131 9.64 -23.53 21.05
C THR A 131 10.98 -24.23 21.18
N GLU A 132 11.80 -23.81 22.13
CA GLU A 132 13.10 -24.44 22.36
C GLU A 132 12.96 -25.96 22.49
N PRO A 133 13.76 -26.77 21.77
CA PRO A 133 14.96 -26.43 21.00
C PRO A 133 14.73 -26.09 19.50
N ALA A 134 13.49 -25.80 19.08
CA ALA A 134 13.11 -25.62 17.68
C ALA A 134 12.47 -24.25 17.37
N ALA A 135 12.77 -23.74 16.18
CA ALA A 135 12.08 -22.59 15.58
C ALA A 135 11.56 -22.96 14.20
N THR A 136 10.34 -22.56 13.87
CA THR A 136 9.66 -22.95 12.63
C THR A 136 8.99 -21.75 11.99
N LEU A 137 9.09 -21.65 10.67
CA LEU A 137 8.23 -20.84 9.83
C LEU A 137 7.44 -21.77 8.92
N THR A 138 6.13 -21.67 8.96
CA THR A 138 5.23 -22.36 8.03
C THR A 138 4.56 -21.33 7.13
N ILE A 139 4.63 -21.58 5.83
CA ILE A 139 3.94 -20.80 4.80
C ILE A 139 2.96 -21.70 4.07
N VAL A 140 1.66 -21.41 4.24
CA VAL A 140 0.56 -22.11 3.54
C VAL A 140 0.51 -21.61 2.10
N LYS A 141 0.41 -22.55 1.15
CA LYS A 141 0.27 -22.29 -0.28
C LYS A 141 -1.19 -21.95 -0.60
N ASP A 142 -1.64 -20.79 -0.15
CA ASP A 142 -2.97 -20.30 -0.49
C ASP A 142 -2.96 -19.66 -1.90
N PRO A 143 -3.85 -20.06 -2.83
CA PRO A 143 -3.94 -19.43 -4.15
C PRO A 143 -4.28 -17.94 -4.11
N GLN A 144 -4.88 -17.45 -3.03
CA GLN A 144 -5.21 -16.05 -2.82
C GLN A 144 -4.03 -15.23 -2.29
N LEU A 145 -2.88 -15.85 -1.94
CA LEU A 145 -1.74 -15.16 -1.35
C LEU A 145 -1.27 -13.98 -2.20
N LEU A 146 -1.23 -14.14 -3.53
CA LEU A 146 -0.84 -13.07 -4.44
C LEU A 146 -1.85 -11.92 -4.42
N ASN A 147 -3.15 -12.22 -4.53
CA ASN A 147 -4.23 -11.23 -4.46
C ASN A 147 -4.16 -10.44 -3.15
N MET A 148 -3.93 -11.12 -2.02
CA MET A 148 -3.75 -10.47 -0.72
C MET A 148 -2.54 -9.51 -0.70
N LEU A 149 -1.38 -9.94 -1.21
CA LEU A 149 -0.18 -9.09 -1.23
C LEU A 149 -0.33 -7.89 -2.17
N GLU A 150 -0.96 -8.08 -3.34
CA GLU A 150 -1.26 -7.01 -4.28
C GLU A 150 -2.25 -6.01 -3.67
N ALA A 151 -3.29 -6.48 -2.99
CA ALA A 151 -4.21 -5.61 -2.26
C ALA A 151 -3.51 -4.84 -1.14
N MET A 152 -2.61 -5.48 -0.39
CA MET A 152 -1.78 -4.80 0.61
C MET A 152 -0.87 -3.73 -0.01
N GLN A 153 -0.38 -3.93 -1.24
CA GLN A 153 0.39 -2.92 -1.96
C GLN A 153 -0.50 -1.74 -2.38
N VAL A 154 -1.68 -2.00 -2.97
CA VAL A 154 -2.64 -0.94 -3.35
C VAL A 154 -3.09 -0.12 -2.14
N MET A 155 -3.20 -0.76 -0.98
CA MET A 155 -3.58 -0.11 0.28
C MET A 155 -2.43 0.60 1.01
N ASP A 156 -1.21 0.53 0.48
CA ASP A 156 0.03 1.07 1.05
C ASP A 156 0.35 0.53 2.45
N VAL A 157 0.12 -0.77 2.67
CA VAL A 157 0.40 -1.46 3.95
C VAL A 157 1.42 -2.58 3.83
N LEU A 158 1.74 -3.03 2.60
CA LEU A 158 2.67 -4.13 2.36
C LEU A 158 4.06 -3.85 2.95
N GLY A 159 4.60 -2.64 2.76
CA GLY A 159 5.94 -2.30 3.24
C GLY A 159 6.13 -2.46 4.75
N TRP A 160 5.15 -2.03 5.55
CA TRP A 160 5.16 -2.25 7.00
C TRP A 160 5.04 -3.75 7.33
N ARG A 161 4.15 -4.48 6.66
CA ARG A 161 3.98 -5.92 6.89
C ARG A 161 5.26 -6.70 6.59
N LEU A 162 5.97 -6.35 5.52
CA LEU A 162 7.28 -6.93 5.19
C LEU A 162 8.36 -6.58 6.22
N LYS A 163 8.33 -5.37 6.80
CA LYS A 163 9.21 -5.02 7.94
C LYS A 163 8.97 -5.91 9.15
N SER A 164 7.71 -6.13 9.51
CA SER A 164 7.35 -7.05 10.60
C SER A 164 7.76 -8.49 10.30
N PHE A 165 7.54 -8.96 9.07
CA PHE A 165 7.97 -10.28 8.62
C PHE A 165 9.50 -10.45 8.73
N ALA A 166 10.27 -9.51 8.18
CA ALA A 166 11.73 -9.55 8.20
C ALA A 166 12.26 -9.60 9.63
N LYS A 167 11.68 -8.80 10.53
CA LYS A 167 12.02 -8.81 11.96
C LYS A 167 11.77 -10.19 12.58
N LEU A 168 10.59 -10.77 12.40
CA LEU A 168 10.26 -12.10 12.94
C LEU A 168 11.13 -13.20 12.33
N PHE A 169 11.39 -13.14 11.03
CA PHE A 169 12.27 -14.07 10.33
C PHE A 169 13.68 -14.04 10.91
N LYS A 170 14.20 -12.84 11.20
CA LYS A 170 15.49 -12.66 11.86
C LYS A 170 15.48 -13.28 13.26
N GLU A 171 14.59 -12.83 14.13
CA GLU A 171 14.56 -13.19 15.55
C GLU A 171 14.22 -14.67 15.82
N THR A 172 13.47 -15.28 14.89
CA THR A 172 13.00 -16.67 15.02
C THR A 172 13.97 -17.64 14.37
N LEU A 173 14.46 -17.34 13.17
CA LEU A 173 15.24 -18.30 12.37
C LEU A 173 16.70 -17.92 12.25
N ILE A 174 17.00 -16.69 11.82
CA ILE A 174 18.40 -16.27 11.57
C ILE A 174 19.20 -16.27 12.88
N ASP A 175 18.67 -15.64 13.92
CA ASP A 175 19.35 -15.57 15.22
C ASP A 175 19.45 -16.98 15.84
N ALA A 176 18.48 -17.88 15.60
CA ALA A 176 18.59 -19.28 16.04
C ALA A 176 19.73 -20.04 15.32
N ILE A 177 20.04 -19.69 14.07
CA ILE A 177 21.17 -20.27 13.33
C ILE A 177 22.51 -19.68 13.77
N ILE A 178 22.56 -18.38 14.02
CA ILE A 178 23.79 -17.65 14.38
C ILE A 178 24.20 -17.94 15.83
N LEU A 179 23.24 -17.95 16.76
CA LEU A 179 23.50 -18.08 18.19
C LEU A 179 23.77 -19.52 18.61
N ASP A 180 23.29 -20.49 17.84
CA ASP A 180 23.52 -21.92 18.10
C ASP A 180 24.26 -22.57 16.93
N PRO A 181 25.59 -22.79 17.06
CA PRO A 181 26.40 -23.45 16.06
C PRO A 181 25.99 -24.90 15.76
N SER A 182 25.21 -25.54 16.66
CA SER A 182 24.72 -26.91 16.46
C SER A 182 23.42 -26.97 15.64
N SER A 183 22.84 -25.80 15.32
CA SER A 183 21.57 -25.68 14.62
C SER A 183 21.59 -26.34 13.24
N ASP A 184 20.51 -27.03 12.90
CA ASP A 184 20.28 -27.57 11.56
C ASP A 184 18.98 -27.04 10.97
N VAL A 185 19.01 -26.67 9.69
CA VAL A 185 17.86 -26.14 8.95
C VAL A 185 17.29 -27.24 8.09
N THR A 186 16.05 -27.61 8.36
CA THR A 186 15.28 -28.56 7.55
C THR A 186 14.17 -27.81 6.81
N VAL A 187 13.98 -28.18 5.54
CA VAL A 187 12.89 -27.65 4.71
C VAL A 187 11.98 -28.81 4.37
N SER A 188 10.74 -28.74 4.84
CA SER A 188 9.68 -29.68 4.48
C SER A 188 8.78 -29.01 3.45
N GLN A 189 8.55 -29.68 2.33
CA GLN A 189 7.61 -29.24 1.31
C GLN A 189 6.45 -30.22 1.23
N ALA A 190 5.31 -29.80 1.76
CA ALA A 190 4.05 -30.50 1.57
C ALA A 190 3.29 -29.94 0.36
N LYS A 191 2.20 -30.62 -0.01
CA LYS A 191 1.33 -30.16 -1.10
C LYS A 191 0.73 -28.79 -0.82
N GLN A 192 0.35 -28.51 0.44
CA GLN A 192 -0.37 -27.31 0.85
C GLN A 192 0.46 -26.31 1.65
N GLU A 193 1.68 -26.66 2.07
CA GLU A 193 2.51 -25.80 2.90
C GLU A 193 3.99 -26.05 2.65
N VAL A 194 4.81 -25.07 3.00
CA VAL A 194 6.26 -25.20 3.13
C VAL A 194 6.63 -24.79 4.53
N SER A 195 7.37 -25.66 5.22
CA SER A 195 7.86 -25.39 6.57
C SER A 195 9.38 -25.37 6.57
N LEU A 196 9.93 -24.31 7.14
CA LEU A 196 11.34 -24.13 7.41
C LEU A 196 11.54 -24.28 8.92
N ARG A 197 12.29 -25.29 9.34
CA ARG A 197 12.51 -25.61 10.75
C ARG A 197 13.98 -25.59 11.09
N VAL A 198 14.34 -24.81 12.09
CA VAL A 198 15.65 -24.79 12.76
C VAL A 198 15.53 -25.65 14.01
N THR A 199 16.41 -26.62 14.19
CA THR A 199 16.49 -27.42 15.43
C THR A 199 17.90 -27.38 15.98
N SER A 200 18.02 -27.08 17.28
CA SER A 200 19.26 -27.30 18.03
C SER A 200 19.48 -28.79 18.21
N THR A 201 20.72 -29.26 18.07
CA THR A 201 21.07 -30.64 18.37
C THR A 201 21.84 -30.66 19.69
N ASP A 202 21.41 -31.50 20.65
CA ASP A 202 22.02 -31.61 22.00
C ASP A 202 23.50 -32.08 22.02
N GLY A 203 24.15 -32.15 20.86
CA GLY A 203 25.56 -32.48 20.70
C GLY A 203 26.45 -31.31 21.12
N LYS A 204 26.68 -31.15 22.42
CA LYS A 204 27.49 -30.11 23.08
C LYS A 204 28.92 -29.85 22.56
N ASN A 205 29.39 -30.53 21.50
CA ASN A 205 30.80 -30.51 21.08
C ASN A 205 31.06 -30.31 19.57
N LEU A 206 30.05 -30.03 18.75
CA LEU A 206 30.25 -29.74 17.33
C LEU A 206 29.90 -28.29 17.03
N VAL A 207 30.85 -27.38 17.33
CA VAL A 207 30.83 -26.05 16.72
C VAL A 207 30.99 -26.27 15.22
N LYS A 208 29.89 -26.13 14.46
CA LYS A 208 29.95 -26.24 13.00
C LYS A 208 30.89 -25.14 12.46
N PRO A 209 31.74 -25.46 11.47
CA PRO A 209 32.58 -24.46 10.85
C PRO A 209 31.69 -23.37 10.22
N PRO A 210 32.15 -22.11 10.14
CA PRO A 210 31.34 -21.00 9.63
C PRO A 210 30.69 -21.31 8.27
N GLN A 211 31.38 -22.04 7.39
CA GLN A 211 30.87 -22.47 6.08
C GLN A 211 29.56 -23.25 6.16
N GLU A 212 29.43 -24.14 7.15
CA GLU A 212 28.19 -24.92 7.34
C GLU A 212 27.06 -24.04 7.86
N MET A 213 27.33 -23.13 8.79
CA MET A 213 26.35 -22.14 9.24
C MET A 213 25.84 -21.28 8.05
N PHE A 214 26.72 -20.87 7.13
CA PHE A 214 26.28 -20.16 5.91
C PHE A 214 25.44 -21.02 5.00
N ALA A 215 25.77 -22.30 4.83
CA ALA A 215 24.95 -23.20 4.02
C ALA A 215 23.53 -23.32 4.60
N GLN A 216 23.39 -23.34 5.93
CA GLN A 216 22.09 -23.35 6.61
C GLN A 216 21.32 -22.03 6.41
N LEU A 217 21.98 -20.88 6.53
CA LEU A 217 21.38 -19.57 6.26
C LEU A 217 20.95 -19.41 4.80
N GLN A 218 21.79 -19.85 3.87
CA GLN A 218 21.48 -19.86 2.45
C GLN A 218 20.25 -20.72 2.17
N LYS A 219 20.16 -21.90 2.77
CA LYS A 219 18.99 -22.79 2.64
C LYS A 219 17.71 -22.12 3.14
N ALA A 220 17.77 -21.38 4.25
CA ALA A 220 16.64 -20.60 4.76
C ALA A 220 16.22 -19.49 3.78
N LEU A 221 17.17 -18.70 3.27
CA LEU A 221 16.90 -17.60 2.34
C LEU A 221 16.37 -18.10 0.97
N GLU A 222 16.94 -19.18 0.44
CA GLU A 222 16.48 -19.79 -0.81
C GLU A 222 15.05 -20.33 -0.71
N CYS A 223 14.66 -20.84 0.47
CA CYS A 223 13.29 -21.27 0.73
C CYS A 223 12.30 -20.10 0.58
N ILE A 224 12.61 -18.96 1.22
CA ILE A 224 11.82 -17.73 1.13
C ILE A 224 11.77 -17.20 -0.30
N GLN A 225 12.93 -17.16 -0.98
CA GLN A 225 13.01 -16.72 -2.37
C GLN A 225 12.10 -17.55 -3.29
N LYS A 226 12.12 -18.88 -3.15
CA LYS A 226 11.27 -19.76 -3.97
C LYS A 226 9.79 -19.51 -3.73
N LEU A 227 9.40 -19.32 -2.47
CA LEU A 227 8.02 -19.08 -2.07
C LEU A 227 7.45 -17.77 -2.63
N PHE A 228 8.25 -16.70 -2.60
CA PHE A 228 7.83 -15.38 -3.07
C PHE A 228 8.31 -15.04 -4.49
N SER A 229 8.88 -16.01 -5.21
CA SER A 229 9.43 -15.80 -6.57
C SER A 229 8.42 -15.26 -7.58
N ARG A 230 7.12 -15.54 -7.36
CA ARG A 230 6.00 -15.09 -8.20
C ARG A 230 5.38 -13.77 -7.75
N CYS A 231 5.79 -13.24 -6.60
CA CYS A 231 5.28 -11.99 -6.05
C CYS A 231 6.11 -10.83 -6.61
N ARG A 232 5.62 -10.23 -7.69
CA ARG A 232 6.20 -9.05 -8.34
C ARG A 232 5.17 -7.94 -8.33
N PHE A 233 5.60 -6.74 -7.98
CA PHE A 233 4.75 -5.57 -7.87
C PHE A 233 5.33 -4.47 -8.74
N ASP A 234 4.49 -3.79 -9.51
CA ASP A 234 4.92 -2.64 -10.29
C ASP A 234 4.91 -1.41 -9.38
N GLU A 235 6.11 -0.90 -9.05
CA GLU A 235 6.30 0.41 -8.42
C GLU A 235 6.98 1.32 -9.43
N ASP A 236 6.37 2.47 -9.73
CA ASP A 236 6.93 3.49 -10.63
C ASP A 236 7.35 3.00 -12.03
N GLY A 237 6.68 1.96 -12.54
CA GLY A 237 6.98 1.36 -13.85
C GLY A 237 8.17 0.38 -13.82
N GLU A 238 8.78 0.13 -12.66
CA GLU A 238 9.74 -0.94 -12.45
C GLU A 238 9.11 -2.08 -11.64
N SER A 239 9.18 -3.30 -12.19
CA SER A 239 8.75 -4.50 -11.47
C SER A 239 9.71 -4.79 -10.32
N GLN A 240 9.28 -4.53 -9.08
CA GLN A 240 10.01 -4.90 -7.88
C GLN A 240 9.56 -6.27 -7.38
N SER A 241 10.52 -7.17 -7.13
CA SER A 241 10.24 -8.44 -6.48
C SER A 241 10.06 -8.25 -4.96
N LEU A 242 9.20 -9.05 -4.34
CA LEU A 242 9.07 -9.07 -2.87
C LEU A 242 10.43 -9.29 -2.16
N MET A 243 11.31 -10.06 -2.80
CA MET A 243 12.67 -10.32 -2.32
C MET A 243 13.58 -9.10 -2.38
N LYS A 244 13.39 -8.19 -3.35
CA LYS A 244 14.09 -6.91 -3.40
C LYS A 244 13.72 -6.04 -2.20
N MET A 245 12.42 -5.92 -1.95
CA MET A 245 11.89 -5.17 -0.79
C MET A 245 12.36 -5.77 0.54
N LEU A 246 12.23 -7.09 0.72
CA LEU A 246 12.73 -7.79 1.91
C LEU A 246 14.24 -7.66 2.08
N GLY A 247 15.00 -7.76 1.00
CA GLY A 247 16.45 -7.59 1.02
C GLY A 247 16.85 -6.21 1.56
N GLN A 248 16.24 -5.13 1.07
CA GLN A 248 16.51 -3.78 1.56
C GLN A 248 16.20 -3.61 3.05
N ILE A 249 15.13 -4.25 3.53
CA ILE A 249 14.70 -4.18 4.94
C ILE A 249 15.62 -5.01 5.85
N GLN A 250 15.96 -6.22 5.43
CA GLN A 250 16.58 -7.23 6.28
C GLN A 250 18.11 -7.10 6.33
N PHE A 251 18.72 -6.67 5.23
CA PHE A 251 20.18 -6.66 5.02
C PHE A 251 20.95 -5.91 6.11
N THR A 252 20.52 -4.69 6.47
CA THR A 252 21.19 -3.89 7.50
C THR A 252 21.11 -4.55 8.88
N SER A 253 19.97 -5.16 9.21
CA SER A 253 19.76 -5.80 10.52
C SER A 253 20.53 -7.12 10.68
N THR A 254 20.67 -7.88 9.59
CA THR A 254 21.43 -9.14 9.58
C THR A 254 22.92 -8.87 9.71
N ILE A 255 23.46 -7.86 9.01
CA ILE A 255 24.86 -7.43 9.17
C ILE A 255 25.18 -7.03 10.61
N GLN A 256 24.24 -6.35 11.28
CA GLN A 256 24.41 -5.99 12.69
C GLN A 256 24.52 -7.23 13.57
N SER A 257 23.64 -8.24 13.44
CA SER A 257 23.77 -9.51 14.19
C SER A 257 25.11 -10.21 13.98
N PHE A 258 25.63 -10.24 12.74
CA PHE A 258 26.96 -10.81 12.46
C PHE A 258 28.09 -10.04 13.13
N SER A 259 27.96 -8.71 13.19
CA SER A 259 28.95 -7.83 13.83
C SER A 259 28.94 -7.99 15.34
N ASP A 260 27.75 -8.08 15.94
CA ASP A 260 27.55 -8.19 17.39
C ASP A 260 27.96 -9.57 17.93
N HIS A 261 27.83 -10.63 17.11
CA HIS A 261 28.17 -12.01 17.50
C HIS A 261 29.47 -12.51 16.86
N ARG A 262 30.35 -11.60 16.42
CA ARG A 262 31.63 -11.94 15.77
C ARG A 262 32.47 -12.93 16.59
N THR A 263 32.48 -12.83 17.91
CA THR A 263 33.22 -13.75 18.80
C THR A 263 32.63 -15.16 18.90
N LEU A 264 31.32 -15.32 18.68
CA LEU A 264 30.64 -16.62 18.66
C LEU A 264 30.80 -17.33 17.31
N ILE A 265 30.88 -16.55 16.23
CA ILE A 265 30.97 -17.06 14.85
C ILE A 265 32.42 -17.42 14.48
N PHE A 266 33.38 -16.67 15.00
CA PHE A 266 34.81 -16.89 14.77
C PHE A 266 35.46 -17.41 16.05
N VAL A 267 35.16 -18.67 16.42
CA VAL A 267 35.82 -19.36 17.54
C VAL A 267 37.29 -19.68 17.24
N THR A 268 37.73 -19.58 15.98
CA THR A 268 39.13 -19.75 15.60
C THR A 268 39.88 -18.42 15.68
N ASP A 269 40.98 -18.44 16.43
CA ASP A 269 41.98 -17.37 16.65
C ASP A 269 42.64 -16.91 15.34
N THR A 270 41.87 -16.32 14.45
CA THR A 270 42.34 -15.70 13.23
C THR A 270 41.80 -14.28 13.21
N ARG A 271 42.70 -13.32 13.44
CA ARG A 271 42.55 -11.87 13.21
C ARG A 271 42.34 -11.54 11.72
N ASP A 272 41.57 -12.35 11.00
CA ASP A 272 41.46 -12.26 9.56
C ASP A 272 40.14 -11.56 9.18
N ASP A 273 40.19 -10.23 9.15
CA ASP A 273 39.13 -9.36 8.63
C ASP A 273 38.72 -9.73 7.18
N SER A 274 39.56 -10.48 6.46
CA SER A 274 39.23 -10.95 5.10
C SER A 274 38.08 -11.96 5.11
N LEU A 275 37.96 -12.81 6.14
CA LEU A 275 36.86 -13.78 6.24
C LEU A 275 35.53 -13.09 6.49
N LEU A 276 35.48 -12.10 7.40
CA LEU A 276 34.29 -11.30 7.66
C LEU A 276 33.89 -10.46 6.42
N LYS A 277 34.87 -9.88 5.71
CA LYS A 277 34.62 -9.16 4.45
C LYS A 277 34.10 -10.10 3.36
N ASN A 278 34.70 -11.27 3.19
CA ASN A 278 34.23 -12.30 2.25
C ASN A 278 32.84 -12.83 2.65
N LEU A 279 32.52 -12.87 3.95
CA LEU A 279 31.21 -13.21 4.53
C LEU A 279 30.15 -12.19 4.15
N ILE A 280 30.42 -10.91 4.41
CA ILE A 280 29.54 -9.79 4.08
C ILE A 280 29.36 -9.72 2.58
N GLN A 281 30.43 -10.01 1.82
CA GLN A 281 30.40 -10.08 0.37
C GLN A 281 29.63 -11.30 -0.16
N ALA A 282 29.67 -12.45 0.50
CA ALA A 282 28.88 -13.64 0.17
C ALA A 282 27.40 -13.45 0.53
N LEU A 283 27.10 -12.85 1.67
CA LEU A 283 25.74 -12.41 2.05
C LEU A 283 25.24 -11.36 1.05
N LEU A 284 26.06 -10.35 0.69
CA LEU A 284 25.76 -9.40 -0.39
C LEU A 284 25.45 -10.13 -1.69
N VAL A 285 26.27 -11.09 -2.10
CA VAL A 285 26.05 -11.85 -3.35
C VAL A 285 24.78 -12.71 -3.26
N LEU A 286 24.48 -13.31 -2.11
CA LEU A 286 23.27 -14.08 -1.87
C LEU A 286 22.01 -13.18 -1.88
N PHE A 287 22.06 -12.04 -1.18
CA PHE A 287 21.00 -11.04 -1.22
C PHE A 287 20.85 -10.46 -2.62
N LEU A 288 21.93 -10.09 -3.31
CA LEU A 288 21.90 -9.56 -4.69
C LEU A 288 21.44 -10.62 -5.71
N LYS A 289 21.72 -11.91 -5.50
CA LYS A 289 21.17 -13.01 -6.30
C LYS A 289 19.70 -13.31 -5.97
N ALA A 290 19.27 -13.06 -4.73
CA ALA A 290 17.88 -13.18 -4.33
C ALA A 290 17.02 -12.01 -4.84
N VAL A 291 17.65 -10.85 -5.09
CA VAL A 291 17.04 -9.60 -5.57
C VAL A 291 16.88 -9.55 -7.09
N LYS A 292 17.70 -10.29 -7.87
CA LYS A 292 17.61 -10.41 -9.33
C LYS A 292 16.61 -11.48 -9.76
#